data_AF-A0A327Z5C8-F1
#
_entry.id   AF-A0A327Z5C8-F1
#
_cell.length_a   1.000
_cell.length_b   1.000
_cell.length_c   1.000
_cell.angle_alpha   90.00
_cell.angle_beta   90.00
_cell.angle_gamma   90.00
#
_symmetry.space_group_name_H-M   'P 1'
#
loop_
_entity.id
_entity.type
_entity.pdbx_description
1 polymer ?
#
loop_
_entity_poly.entity_id
_entity_poly.type
_entity_poly.pdbx_seq_one_letter_code
_entity_poly.pdbx_strand_id
1 'polypeptide(L)'
;MKMFRRTVDHARAQQQLEDEVRRLGALIGAGDADLVAFGNRDGGYPWASVDESGVYHWIVTERGQELQHRKTRDLDEMLFWCLEATTWSMGGDWALRHPVAGEEQRVTRWRKQFALLATINPEWPHRARQRLIERIEPANLPEGGIPPADG
;
A
#
# COMPACT_ATOMS: atom_id res chain seq x y z
N MET A 1 25.54 27.35 -4.00
CA MET A 1 24.14 27.56 -4.44
C MET A 1 23.40 26.30 -4.94
N LYS A 2 24.07 25.29 -5.53
CA LYS A 2 23.39 24.05 -6.00
C LYS A 2 22.87 23.12 -4.88
N MET A 3 23.57 23.06 -3.75
CA MET A 3 23.23 22.16 -2.62
C MET A 3 21.92 22.59 -1.92
N PHE A 4 21.77 23.87 -1.61
CA PHE A 4 20.56 24.43 -0.97
C PHE A 4 19.28 24.20 -1.79
N ARG A 5 19.36 24.30 -3.12
CA ARG A 5 18.22 24.05 -4.03
C ARG A 5 17.77 22.59 -3.98
N ARG A 6 18.70 21.63 -4.00
CA ARG A 6 18.38 20.19 -3.92
C ARG A 6 17.71 19.79 -2.62
N THR A 7 18.16 20.33 -1.49
CA THR A 7 17.54 20.06 -0.18
C THR A 7 16.09 20.54 -0.11
N VAL A 8 15.80 21.73 -0.67
CA VAL A 8 14.44 22.28 -0.72
C VAL A 8 13.54 21.48 -1.67
N ASP A 9 14.06 21.08 -2.83
CA ASP A 9 13.30 20.30 -3.82
C ASP A 9 12.90 18.91 -3.26
N HIS A 10 13.83 18.25 -2.55
CA HIS A 10 13.55 16.99 -1.86
C HIS A 10 12.51 17.13 -0.74
N ALA A 11 12.65 18.13 0.14
CA ALA A 11 11.70 18.33 1.24
C ALA A 11 10.28 18.60 0.73
N ARG A 12 10.16 19.35 -0.38
CA ARG A 12 8.87 19.59 -1.04
C ARG A 12 8.29 18.33 -1.65
N ALA A 13 9.11 17.51 -2.32
CA ALA A 13 8.66 16.24 -2.88
C ALA A 13 8.21 15.24 -1.80
N GLN A 14 8.93 15.19 -0.68
CA GLN A 14 8.53 14.43 0.50
C GLN A 14 7.16 14.89 0.99
N GLN A 15 6.99 16.19 1.27
CA GLN A 15 5.71 16.73 1.73
C GLN A 15 4.56 16.42 0.75
N GLN A 16 4.79 16.56 -0.55
CA GLN A 16 3.79 16.24 -1.57
C GLN A 16 3.36 14.77 -1.53
N LEU A 17 4.31 13.84 -1.36
CA LEU A 17 4.00 12.43 -1.20
C LEU A 17 3.14 12.19 0.04
N GLU A 18 3.52 12.77 1.18
CA GLU A 18 2.77 12.56 2.43
C GLU A 18 1.34 13.11 2.34
N ASP A 19 1.19 14.31 1.79
CA ASP A 19 -0.11 14.96 1.64
C ASP A 19 -1.03 14.16 0.72
N GLU A 20 -0.48 13.61 -0.37
CA GLU A 20 -1.27 12.85 -1.33
C GLU A 20 -1.66 11.46 -0.78
N VAL A 21 -0.78 10.79 -0.04
CA VAL A 21 -1.13 9.55 0.67
C VAL A 21 -2.22 9.81 1.71
N ARG A 22 -2.13 10.89 2.48
CA ARG A 22 -3.17 11.26 3.46
C ARG A 22 -4.50 11.60 2.77
N ARG A 23 -4.44 12.39 1.68
CA ARG A 23 -5.61 12.78 0.91
C ARG A 23 -6.35 11.56 0.35
N LEU A 24 -5.63 10.64 -0.27
CA LEU A 24 -6.20 9.41 -0.83
C LEU A 24 -6.67 8.44 0.25
N GLY A 25 -5.93 8.31 1.35
CA GLY A 25 -6.33 7.54 2.51
C GLY A 25 -7.64 8.04 3.13
N ALA A 26 -7.83 9.35 3.21
CA ALA A 26 -9.07 9.93 3.73
C ALA A 26 -10.30 9.55 2.89
N LEU A 27 -10.16 9.33 1.57
CA LEU A 27 -11.27 8.90 0.70
C LEU A 27 -11.83 7.51 1.09
N ILE A 28 -10.99 6.68 1.71
CA ILE A 28 -11.36 5.32 2.14
C ILE A 28 -11.56 5.22 3.66
N GLY A 29 -11.55 6.35 4.36
CA GLY A 29 -11.71 6.43 5.81
C GLY A 29 -10.48 5.98 6.61
N ALA A 30 -9.30 5.93 6.00
CA ALA A 30 -8.05 5.63 6.69
C ALA A 30 -7.61 6.82 7.55
N GLY A 31 -7.24 6.56 8.80
CA GLY A 31 -6.54 7.52 9.65
C GLY A 31 -5.02 7.39 9.54
N ASP A 32 -4.27 8.32 10.14
CA ASP A 32 -2.80 8.33 10.08
C ASP A 32 -2.13 7.04 10.62
N ALA A 33 -2.82 6.29 11.48
CA ALA A 33 -2.33 5.00 12.00
C ALA A 33 -2.44 3.85 10.98
N ASP A 34 -3.34 3.97 10.00
CA ASP A 34 -3.56 2.97 8.94
C ASP A 34 -2.61 3.19 7.74
N LEU A 35 -2.12 4.41 7.57
CA LEU A 35 -1.24 4.80 6.46
C LEU A 35 0.17 4.27 6.65
N VAL A 36 0.87 4.00 5.55
CA VAL A 36 2.33 3.77 5.60
C VAL A 36 3.04 4.91 6.34
N ALA A 37 4.13 4.60 7.02
CA ALA A 37 4.90 5.62 7.73
C ALA A 37 5.74 6.48 6.77
N PHE A 38 6.16 7.65 7.22
CA PHE A 38 7.13 8.51 6.51
C PHE A 38 8.50 8.51 7.18
N GLY A 39 8.84 7.36 7.78
CA GLY A 39 10.07 7.07 8.49
C GLY A 39 10.08 5.64 8.99
N ASN A 40 11.26 5.07 9.21
CA ASN A 40 11.39 3.69 9.63
C ASN A 40 10.82 3.47 11.04
N ARG A 41 9.81 2.58 11.15
CA ARG A 41 9.21 2.14 12.42
C ARG A 41 9.61 0.71 12.82
N ASP A 42 10.35 0.01 11.96
CA ASP A 42 10.64 -1.42 12.08
C ASP A 42 9.33 -2.26 12.17
N GLY A 43 9.41 -3.53 12.59
CA GLY A 43 8.26 -4.40 12.87
C GLY A 43 7.48 -4.86 11.63
N GLY A 44 8.10 -4.82 10.45
CA GLY A 44 7.43 -5.15 9.19
C GLY A 44 6.47 -4.06 8.70
N TYR A 45 6.45 -2.88 9.36
CA TYR A 45 5.60 -1.78 8.95
C TYR A 45 6.22 -1.02 7.78
N PRO A 46 5.52 -0.88 6.64
CA PRO A 46 6.06 -0.21 5.48
C PRO A 46 6.22 1.29 5.72
N TRP A 47 7.27 1.86 5.14
CA TRP A 47 7.51 3.30 5.15
C TRP A 47 7.96 3.83 3.79
N ALA A 48 7.69 5.11 3.59
CA ALA A 48 7.83 5.81 2.34
C ALA A 48 8.74 7.03 2.49
N SER A 49 9.66 7.23 1.56
CA SER A 49 10.49 8.44 1.51
C SER A 49 10.85 8.84 0.09
N VAL A 50 11.33 10.07 -0.08
CA VAL A 50 11.97 10.57 -1.30
C VAL A 50 13.46 10.74 -1.02
N ASP A 51 14.34 10.50 -1.98
CA ASP A 51 15.75 10.85 -1.86
C ASP A 51 16.07 12.22 -2.51
N GLU A 52 17.31 12.71 -2.34
CA GLU A 52 17.75 13.98 -2.93
C GLU A 52 17.72 14.01 -4.47
N SER A 53 17.60 12.84 -5.11
CA SER A 53 17.48 12.70 -6.56
C SER A 53 16.03 12.64 -7.06
N GLY A 54 15.06 12.72 -6.15
CA GLY A 54 13.63 12.61 -6.46
C GLY A 54 13.15 11.18 -6.69
N VAL A 55 13.90 10.17 -6.25
CA VAL A 55 13.46 8.77 -6.29
C VAL A 55 12.63 8.48 -5.04
N TYR A 56 11.45 7.90 -5.24
CA TYR A 56 10.61 7.37 -4.19
C TYR A 56 11.12 6.01 -3.73
N HIS A 57 11.11 5.80 -2.42
CA HIS A 57 11.48 4.57 -1.76
C HIS A 57 10.30 4.07 -0.93
N TRP A 58 9.92 2.81 -1.16
CA TRP A 58 8.99 2.08 -0.30
C TRP A 58 9.74 0.92 0.33
N ILE A 59 9.80 0.88 1.66
CA ILE A 59 10.70 0.00 2.40
C ILE A 59 9.93 -0.73 3.49
N VAL A 60 10.22 -2.01 3.68
CA VAL A 60 9.77 -2.81 4.83
C VAL A 60 11.00 -3.29 5.58
N THR A 61 11.05 -2.99 6.87
CA THR A 61 12.13 -3.41 7.78
C THR A 61 11.53 -4.22 8.92
N GLU A 62 12.12 -5.37 9.23
CA GLU A 62 11.78 -6.17 10.40
C GLU A 62 13.04 -6.62 11.14
N ARG A 63 13.07 -6.35 12.45
CA ARG A 63 14.19 -6.66 13.37
C ARG A 63 15.52 -6.11 12.84
N GLY A 64 15.49 -4.87 12.35
CA GLY A 64 16.64 -4.19 11.74
C GLY A 64 17.06 -4.72 10.36
N GLN A 65 16.34 -5.67 9.78
CA GLN A 65 16.63 -6.20 8.44
C GLN A 65 15.64 -5.69 7.41
N GLU A 66 16.14 -5.22 6.27
CA GLU A 66 15.31 -4.86 5.14
C GLU A 66 14.73 -6.12 4.49
N LEU A 67 13.41 -6.29 4.56
CA LEU A 67 12.71 -7.40 3.92
C LEU A 67 12.36 -7.08 2.47
N GLN A 68 12.07 -5.80 2.19
CA GLN A 68 11.70 -5.36 0.87
C GLN A 68 12.08 -3.89 0.64
N HIS A 69 12.60 -3.60 -0.55
CA HIS A 69 12.84 -2.23 -1.01
C HIS A 69 12.41 -2.09 -2.46
N ARG A 70 11.43 -1.21 -2.69
CA ARG A 70 10.98 -0.84 -4.03
C ARG A 70 11.33 0.62 -4.26
N LYS A 71 11.67 0.94 -5.52
CA LYS A 71 12.07 2.29 -5.92
C LYS A 71 11.36 2.67 -7.22
N THR A 72 10.94 3.93 -7.32
CA THR A 72 10.32 4.46 -8.54
C THR A 72 10.53 5.96 -8.62
N ARG A 73 10.43 6.53 -9.83
CA ARG A 73 10.30 7.99 -10.03
C ARG A 73 8.87 8.41 -10.36
N ASP A 74 7.99 7.44 -10.54
CA ASP A 74 6.58 7.66 -10.82
C ASP A 74 5.81 7.81 -9.50
N LEU A 75 5.12 8.93 -9.34
CA LEU A 75 4.31 9.20 -8.16
C LEU A 75 3.08 8.29 -8.11
N ASP A 76 2.41 7.98 -9.23
CA ASP A 76 1.23 7.10 -9.23
C ASP A 76 1.61 5.69 -8.76
N GLU A 77 2.78 5.21 -9.22
CA GLU A 77 3.35 3.94 -8.76
C GLU A 77 3.58 3.91 -7.25
N MET A 78 4.17 4.99 -6.72
CA MET A 78 4.47 5.10 -5.30
C MET A 78 3.19 5.14 -4.47
N LEU A 79 2.21 5.96 -4.88
CA LEU A 79 0.90 6.05 -4.24
C LEU A 79 0.19 4.71 -4.26
N PHE A 80 0.21 4.00 -5.39
CA PHE A 80 -0.34 2.65 -5.48
C PHE A 80 0.30 1.71 -4.45
N TRP A 81 1.64 1.68 -4.28
CA TRP A 81 2.26 0.81 -3.27
C TRP A 81 1.88 1.19 -1.83
N CYS A 82 1.79 2.49 -1.53
CA CYS A 82 1.37 2.97 -0.22
C CYS A 82 -0.07 2.52 0.09
N LEU A 83 -0.99 2.77 -0.84
CA LEU A 83 -2.42 2.50 -0.64
C LEU A 83 -2.75 1.00 -0.80
N GLU A 84 -2.01 0.23 -1.60
CA GLU A 84 -2.07 -1.24 -1.64
C GLU A 84 -1.80 -1.82 -0.24
N ALA A 85 -0.76 -1.33 0.44
CA ALA A 85 -0.39 -1.79 1.78
C ALA A 85 -1.41 -1.34 2.84
N THR A 86 -1.85 -0.08 2.82
CA THR A 86 -2.88 0.43 3.75
C THR A 86 -4.20 -0.34 3.61
N THR A 87 -4.69 -0.51 2.39
CA THR A 87 -5.96 -1.21 2.14
C THR A 87 -5.88 -2.70 2.47
N TRP A 88 -4.70 -3.33 2.37
CA TRP A 88 -4.50 -4.70 2.81
C TRP A 88 -4.76 -4.87 4.31
N SER A 89 -4.16 -4.00 5.14
CA SER A 89 -4.35 -4.00 6.59
C SER A 89 -5.81 -3.71 6.96
N MET A 90 -6.40 -2.65 6.38
CA MET A 90 -7.82 -2.31 6.61
C MET A 90 -8.78 -3.43 6.19
N GLY A 91 -8.50 -4.10 5.06
CA GLY A 91 -9.25 -5.26 4.60
C GLY A 91 -9.16 -6.43 5.59
N GLY A 92 -8.00 -6.63 6.23
CA GLY A 92 -7.80 -7.64 7.26
C GLY A 92 -8.66 -7.37 8.49
N ASP A 93 -8.61 -6.16 9.03
CA ASP A 93 -9.41 -5.74 10.18
C ASP A 93 -10.91 -5.78 9.91
N TRP A 94 -11.31 -5.51 8.67
CA TRP A 94 -12.68 -5.67 8.23
C TRP A 94 -13.10 -7.13 8.21
N ALA A 95 -12.31 -8.01 7.59
CA ALA A 95 -12.62 -9.44 7.49
C ALA A 95 -12.68 -10.13 8.86
N LEU A 96 -11.87 -9.69 9.83
CA LEU A 96 -11.94 -10.15 11.22
C LEU A 96 -13.28 -9.82 11.89
N ARG A 97 -13.84 -8.64 11.61
CA ARG A 97 -15.11 -8.17 12.17
C ARG A 97 -16.34 -8.65 11.40
N HIS A 98 -16.16 -9.13 10.17
CA HIS A 98 -17.23 -9.54 9.27
C HIS A 98 -16.94 -10.92 8.67
N PRO A 99 -16.84 -11.98 9.50
CA PRO A 99 -16.61 -13.33 9.00
C PRO A 99 -17.80 -13.79 8.16
N VAL A 100 -17.51 -14.45 7.03
CA VAL A 100 -18.50 -15.09 6.17
C VAL A 100 -18.44 -16.60 6.40
N ALA A 101 -19.56 -17.20 6.79
CA ALA A 101 -19.61 -18.63 7.11
C ALA A 101 -19.23 -19.49 5.90
N GLY A 102 -18.30 -20.43 6.10
CA GLY A 102 -17.80 -21.31 5.04
C GLY A 102 -16.84 -20.65 4.05
N GLU A 103 -16.51 -19.37 4.22
CA GLU A 103 -15.54 -18.68 3.38
C GLU A 103 -14.22 -18.46 4.14
N GLU A 104 -13.11 -18.64 3.45
CA GLU A 104 -11.82 -18.30 4.00
C GLU A 104 -11.68 -16.78 4.18
N GLN A 105 -11.27 -16.33 5.36
CA GLN A 105 -11.14 -14.92 5.72
C GLN A 105 -10.32 -14.09 4.71
N ARG A 106 -9.33 -14.72 4.04
CA ARG A 106 -8.49 -14.08 3.02
C ARG A 106 -9.32 -13.55 1.84
N VAL A 107 -10.34 -14.30 1.44
CA VAL A 107 -11.25 -13.92 0.34
C VAL A 107 -12.05 -12.69 0.73
N THR A 108 -12.64 -12.68 1.93
CA THR A 108 -13.35 -11.51 2.47
C THR A 108 -12.45 -10.28 2.55
N ARG A 109 -11.18 -10.45 2.98
CA ARG A 109 -10.17 -9.38 2.99
C ARG A 109 -9.94 -8.82 1.60
N TRP A 110 -9.69 -9.67 0.60
CA TRP A 110 -9.38 -9.21 -0.76
C TRP A 110 -10.53 -8.47 -1.39
N ARG A 111 -11.79 -8.94 -1.23
CA ARG A 111 -12.96 -8.19 -1.71
C ARG A 111 -13.02 -6.80 -1.08
N LYS A 112 -12.80 -6.71 0.24
CA LYS A 112 -12.78 -5.41 0.91
C LYS A 112 -11.63 -4.52 0.41
N GLN A 113 -10.43 -5.07 0.26
CA GLN A 113 -9.27 -4.34 -0.24
C GLN A 113 -9.54 -3.77 -1.64
N PHE A 114 -10.08 -4.59 -2.56
CA PHE A 114 -10.41 -4.18 -3.93
C PHE A 114 -11.47 -3.08 -3.94
N ALA A 115 -12.54 -3.19 -3.13
CA ALA A 115 -13.53 -2.14 -3.01
C ALA A 115 -12.96 -0.80 -2.50
N LEU A 116 -12.02 -0.85 -1.53
CA LEU A 116 -11.34 0.36 -1.05
C LEU A 116 -10.45 0.96 -2.15
N LEU A 117 -9.66 0.15 -2.86
CA LEU A 117 -8.84 0.62 -3.96
C LEU A 117 -9.67 1.23 -5.10
N ALA A 118 -10.83 0.65 -5.42
CA ALA A 118 -11.74 1.16 -6.45
C ALA A 118 -12.26 2.56 -6.14
N THR A 119 -12.40 2.89 -4.85
CA THR A 119 -12.79 4.23 -4.39
C THR A 119 -11.71 5.28 -4.69
N ILE A 120 -10.45 4.86 -4.72
CA ILE A 120 -9.31 5.74 -4.98
C ILE A 120 -9.04 5.86 -6.48
N ASN A 121 -8.94 4.72 -7.17
CA ASN A 121 -8.68 4.64 -8.60
C ASN A 121 -9.31 3.35 -9.16
N PRO A 122 -10.16 3.42 -10.19
CA PRO A 122 -10.89 2.26 -10.70
C PRO A 122 -9.99 1.14 -11.27
N GLU A 123 -8.75 1.44 -11.67
CA GLU A 123 -7.82 0.44 -12.23
C GLU A 123 -7.00 -0.29 -11.16
N TRP A 124 -6.85 0.31 -9.97
CA TRP A 124 -6.02 -0.24 -8.90
C TRP A 124 -6.47 -1.60 -8.34
N PRO A 125 -7.77 -1.94 -8.27
CA PRO A 125 -8.22 -3.27 -7.90
C PRO A 125 -7.67 -4.36 -8.82
N HIS A 126 -7.73 -4.15 -10.15
CA HIS A 126 -7.22 -5.10 -11.14
C HIS A 126 -5.71 -5.26 -11.00
N ARG A 127 -5.01 -4.15 -10.78
CA ARG A 127 -3.58 -4.12 -10.54
C ARG A 127 -3.17 -4.88 -9.28
N ALA A 128 -3.84 -4.66 -8.16
CA ALA A 128 -3.60 -5.37 -6.90
C ALA A 128 -3.89 -6.87 -7.05
N ARG A 129 -4.97 -7.22 -7.76
CA ARG A 129 -5.32 -8.61 -8.05
C ARG A 129 -4.25 -9.32 -8.88
N GLN A 130 -3.74 -8.69 -9.93
CA GLN A 130 -2.66 -9.26 -10.75
C GLN A 130 -1.40 -9.52 -9.91
N ARG A 131 -0.98 -8.56 -9.08
CA ARG A 131 0.17 -8.72 -8.20
C ARG A 131 -0.02 -9.81 -7.15
N LEU A 132 -1.24 -10.02 -6.67
CA LEU A 132 -1.57 -11.14 -5.79
C LEU A 132 -1.43 -12.48 -6.51
N ILE A 133 -1.94 -12.59 -7.75
CA ILE A 133 -1.81 -13.79 -8.59
C ILE A 133 -0.33 -14.14 -8.82
N GLU A 134 0.51 -13.15 -9.09
CA GLU A 134 1.95 -13.34 -9.31
C GLU A 134 2.71 -13.82 -8.06
N ARG A 135 2.17 -13.56 -6.86
CA ARG A 135 2.84 -13.86 -5.58
C ARG A 135 2.30 -15.09 -4.88
N ILE A 136 1.04 -15.44 -5.08
CA ILE A 136 0.43 -16.56 -4.38
C ILE A 136 0.90 -17.88 -4.99
N GLU A 137 1.40 -18.78 -4.16
CA GLU A 137 1.69 -20.13 -4.61
C GLU A 137 0.37 -20.89 -4.84
N PRO A 138 0.28 -21.77 -5.85
CA PRO A 138 -0.94 -22.54 -6.10
C PRO A 138 -1.43 -23.34 -4.89
N ALA A 139 -0.51 -23.86 -4.06
CA ALA A 139 -0.83 -24.57 -2.83
C ALA A 139 -1.49 -23.69 -1.74
N ASN A 140 -1.37 -22.37 -1.88
CA ASN A 140 -1.92 -21.38 -0.97
C ASN A 140 -3.19 -20.72 -1.51
N LEU A 141 -3.76 -21.15 -2.64
CA LEU A 141 -5.02 -20.60 -3.15
C LEU A 141 -6.21 -21.03 -2.27
N PRO A 142 -7.20 -20.15 -2.01
CA PRO A 142 -8.46 -20.57 -1.43
C PRO A 142 -9.20 -21.53 -2.36
N GLU A 143 -10.09 -22.36 -1.83
CA GLU A 143 -10.97 -23.23 -2.62
C GLU A 143 -11.77 -22.43 -3.67
N GLY A 144 -12.22 -21.23 -3.33
CA GLY A 144 -12.91 -20.30 -4.24
C GLY A 144 -12.00 -19.42 -5.12
N GLY A 145 -10.67 -19.58 -5.00
CA GLY A 145 -9.69 -18.76 -5.71
C GLY A 145 -9.64 -17.29 -5.26
N ILE A 146 -8.95 -16.46 -6.05
CA ILE A 146 -8.89 -15.01 -5.83
C ILE A 146 -10.15 -14.36 -6.42
N PRO A 147 -10.92 -13.59 -5.62
CA PRO A 147 -12.16 -12.97 -6.08
C PRO A 147 -11.88 -11.99 -7.23
N PRO A 148 -12.88 -11.67 -8.05
CA PRO A 148 -12.74 -10.68 -9.11
C PRO A 148 -12.49 -9.28 -8.50
N ALA A 149 -11.96 -8.37 -9.31
CA ALA A 149 -11.50 -7.04 -8.86
C ALA A 149 -12.63 -5.99 -8.82
N ASP A 150 -13.74 -6.26 -9.52
CA ASP A 150 -14.93 -5.44 -9.69
C ASP A 150 -16.04 -5.70 -8.66
N GLY A 151 -15.89 -6.74 -7.81
CA GLY A 151 -16.85 -7.10 -6.77
C GLY A 151 -17.04 -8.61 -6.64
#